data_AF-A0A151MPG5-F1
#
_entry.id   AF-A0A151MPG5-F1
#
_cell.length_a   1.000
_cell.length_b   1.000
_cell.length_c   1.000
_cell.angle_alpha   90.00
_cell.angle_beta   90.00
_cell.angle_gamma   90.00
#
_symmetry.space_group_name_H-M   'P 1'
#
loop_
_entity.id
_entity.type
_entity.pdbx_description
1 polymer ?
#
loop_
_entity_poly.entity_id
_entity_poly.type
_entity_poly.pdbx_seq_one_letter_code
_entity_poly.pdbx_strand_id
1 'polypeptide(L)'
;MCKRHRNKMYKDKYKRKKSDQALGGSGAGAAQGGAATPGGSARAEDCVEGSVSVTKRTGSIGDRPARPTLLEQVLNQKRLSLLRSPEVVQFLQKQQQMLSQQALEQRQQQFQGAPI
;
A
#
# COMPACT_ATOMS: atom_id res chain seq x y z
N MET A 1 1.38 -44.10 -12.36
CA MET A 1 0.10 -43.42 -12.04
C MET A 1 -0.77 -43.30 -13.29
N CYS A 2 -1.97 -43.87 -13.26
CA CYS A 2 -2.91 -43.77 -14.38
C CYS A 2 -3.58 -42.38 -14.46
N LYS A 3 -4.12 -42.03 -15.63
CA LYS A 3 -4.81 -40.74 -15.87
C LYS A 3 -5.94 -40.48 -14.87
N ARG A 4 -6.68 -41.54 -14.48
CA ARG A 4 -7.73 -41.48 -13.45
C ARG A 4 -7.19 -41.00 -12.11
N HIS A 5 -6.05 -41.55 -11.69
CA HIS A 5 -5.39 -41.17 -10.45
C HIS A 5 -4.83 -39.73 -10.51
N ARG A 6 -4.21 -39.33 -11.63
CA ARG A 6 -3.74 -37.96 -11.83
C ARG A 6 -4.88 -36.93 -11.80
N ASN A 7 -6.01 -37.23 -12.43
CA ASN A 7 -7.17 -36.34 -12.45
C ASN A 7 -7.82 -36.21 -11.06
N LYS A 8 -7.89 -37.32 -10.30
CA LYS A 8 -8.34 -37.30 -8.90
C LYS A 8 -7.46 -36.39 -8.04
N MET A 9 -6.15 -36.58 -8.08
CA MET A 9 -5.19 -35.74 -7.35
C MET A 9 -5.33 -34.25 -7.70
N TYR A 10 -5.49 -33.94 -8.99
CA TYR A 10 -5.68 -32.57 -9.45
C TYR A 10 -6.95 -31.93 -8.88
N LYS A 11 -8.09 -32.64 -8.96
CA LYS A 11 -9.37 -32.17 -8.42
C LYS A 11 -9.32 -32.04 -6.89
N ASP A 12 -8.71 -32.98 -6.19
CA ASP A 12 -8.59 -32.97 -4.74
C ASP A 12 -7.72 -31.81 -4.24
N LYS A 13 -6.58 -31.53 -4.91
CA LYS A 13 -5.77 -30.34 -4.61
C LYS A 13 -6.52 -29.04 -4.80
N TYR A 14 -7.28 -28.91 -5.90
CA TYR A 14 -8.05 -27.71 -6.17
C TYR A 14 -9.16 -27.49 -5.13
N LYS A 15 -9.93 -28.54 -4.82
CA LYS A 15 -10.97 -28.50 -3.79
C LYS A 15 -10.41 -28.17 -2.42
N ARG A 16 -9.29 -28.80 -2.04
CA ARG A 16 -8.60 -28.53 -0.77
C ARG A 16 -8.11 -27.09 -0.68
N LYS A 17 -7.51 -26.53 -1.74
CA LYS A 17 -7.10 -25.12 -1.77
C LYS A 17 -8.29 -24.17 -1.59
N LYS A 18 -9.44 -24.47 -2.20
CA LYS A 18 -10.65 -23.67 -2.06
C LYS A 18 -11.26 -23.76 -0.65
N SER A 19 -11.27 -24.95 -0.04
CA SER A 19 -11.76 -25.11 1.34
C SER A 19 -10.81 -24.51 2.37
N ASP A 20 -9.49 -24.65 2.16
CA ASP A 20 -8.46 -24.11 3.04
C ASP A 20 -8.49 -22.58 3.04
N GLN A 21 -8.73 -21.95 1.90
CA GLN A 21 -8.94 -20.50 1.83
C GLN A 21 -10.22 -20.04 2.57
N ALA A 22 -11.24 -20.88 2.66
CA ALA A 22 -12.46 -20.60 3.43
C ALA A 22 -12.29 -20.83 4.94
N LEU A 23 -11.35 -21.69 5.35
CA LEU A 23 -11.06 -22.01 6.76
C LEU A 23 -9.87 -21.22 7.33
N GLY A 24 -8.97 -20.73 6.49
CA GLY A 24 -7.78 -19.95 6.86
C GLY A 24 -8.06 -18.50 7.28
N GLY A 25 -9.33 -18.08 7.34
CA GLY A 25 -9.76 -16.84 7.99
C GLY A 25 -9.89 -16.94 9.51
N SER A 26 -9.81 -18.14 10.09
CA SER A 26 -9.97 -18.36 11.53
C SER A 26 -9.04 -19.47 12.02
N GLY A 27 -7.84 -19.11 12.48
CA GLY A 27 -6.91 -20.11 13.02
C GLY A 27 -5.50 -19.66 13.37
N ALA A 28 -5.30 -18.42 13.82
CA ALA A 28 -4.12 -18.12 14.63
C ALA A 28 -4.41 -18.57 16.07
N GLY A 29 -3.99 -19.80 16.41
CA GLY A 29 -4.23 -20.35 17.74
C GLY A 29 -4.03 -21.85 17.84
N ALA A 30 -2.82 -22.33 17.57
CA ALA A 30 -2.35 -23.60 18.14
C ALA A 30 -0.95 -23.34 18.70
N ALA A 31 -0.92 -23.18 20.02
CA ALA A 31 0.26 -22.95 20.82
C ALA A 31 1.29 -24.07 20.61
N GLN A 32 2.52 -23.59 20.49
CA GLN A 32 3.79 -24.22 20.84
C GLN A 32 3.70 -25.45 21.76
N GLY A 33 4.43 -26.49 21.36
CA GLY A 33 4.86 -27.59 22.21
C GLY A 33 6.16 -28.21 21.69
N GLY A 34 7.30 -27.56 22.01
CA GLY A 34 8.62 -28.19 22.20
C GLY A 34 9.43 -28.65 20.99
N ALA A 35 10.56 -27.97 20.72
CA ALA A 35 11.93 -28.56 20.73
C ALA A 35 12.99 -27.67 20.04
N ALA A 36 13.98 -27.24 20.85
CA ALA A 36 15.42 -27.15 20.61
C ALA A 36 16.05 -26.27 19.48
N THR A 37 16.51 -25.06 19.89
CA THR A 37 17.88 -24.46 19.72
C THR A 37 18.42 -24.11 18.30
N PRO A 38 19.57 -23.39 18.15
CA PRO A 38 19.72 -21.93 18.33
C PRO A 38 20.53 -21.23 17.20
N GLY A 39 20.54 -19.89 17.15
CA GLY A 39 21.72 -19.12 16.70
C GLY A 39 21.61 -18.26 15.43
N GLY A 40 22.08 -17.00 15.55
CA GLY A 40 22.56 -16.13 14.46
C GLY A 40 21.61 -14.98 14.08
N SER A 41 21.56 -13.88 14.81
CA SER A 41 22.42 -12.67 14.69
C SER A 41 21.96 -11.64 13.63
N ALA A 42 21.87 -10.38 14.10
CA ALA A 42 21.91 -9.10 13.37
C ALA A 42 20.68 -8.76 12.49
N ARG A 43 19.99 -7.62 12.64
CA ARG A 43 20.43 -6.25 12.93
C ARG A 43 19.31 -5.47 13.61
N ALA A 44 19.67 -4.75 14.67
CA ALA A 44 18.97 -3.54 15.06
C ALA A 44 19.39 -2.42 14.10
N GLU A 45 18.43 -1.84 13.40
CA GLU A 45 18.50 -0.51 12.75
C GLU A 45 17.07 0.03 12.94
N ASP A 46 16.82 0.80 14.00
CA ASP A 46 16.72 2.27 13.91
C ASP A 46 15.93 2.75 12.69
N CYS A 47 14.71 3.23 12.90
CA CYS A 47 14.35 4.59 12.52
C CYS A 47 12.94 4.89 13.06
N VAL A 48 12.89 5.86 13.96
CA VAL A 48 11.68 6.49 14.49
C VAL A 48 10.78 6.97 13.36
N GLU A 49 9.70 6.24 13.04
CA GLU A 49 8.67 6.79 12.15
C GLU A 49 7.71 7.63 12.99
N GLY A 50 7.99 8.94 12.96
CA GLY A 50 7.31 9.97 13.72
C GLY A 50 5.79 9.92 13.59
N SER A 51 5.17 9.99 14.76
CA SER A 51 3.79 10.42 14.99
C SER A 51 3.36 11.56 14.06
N VAL A 52 2.39 11.29 13.18
CA VAL A 52 1.42 12.32 12.76
C VAL A 52 0.03 11.70 12.69
N SER A 53 -0.68 11.85 13.80
CA SER A 53 -2.11 11.63 13.92
C SER A 53 -2.86 12.77 13.21
N VAL A 54 -3.40 12.57 12.00
CA VAL A 54 -4.57 13.31 11.49
C VAL A 54 -5.38 12.43 10.52
N THR A 55 -6.51 11.93 11.03
CA THR A 55 -7.85 11.82 10.41
C THR A 55 -8.02 11.22 9.01
N LYS A 56 -8.77 10.09 8.96
CA LYS A 56 -9.41 9.39 7.81
C LYS A 56 -8.51 8.63 6.83
N ARG A 57 -8.07 7.43 7.25
CA ARG A 57 -7.76 6.31 6.35
C ARG A 57 -9.05 5.63 5.88
N THR A 58 -9.76 6.23 4.92
CA THR A 58 -10.62 5.45 4.00
C THR A 58 -9.71 4.78 2.98
N GLY A 59 -9.03 3.73 3.42
CA GLY A 59 -8.25 2.85 2.56
C GLY A 59 -8.84 1.47 2.68
N SER A 60 -9.51 1.03 1.62
CA SER A 60 -9.98 -0.34 1.36
C SER A 60 -9.17 -1.38 2.14
N ILE A 61 -9.76 -1.86 3.24
CA ILE A 61 -9.23 -2.93 4.09
C ILE A 61 -9.61 -4.23 3.40
N GLY A 62 -8.71 -4.77 2.59
CA GLY A 62 -8.90 -6.10 2.03
C GLY A 62 -8.04 -6.30 0.79
N ASP A 63 -7.00 -7.12 0.94
CA ASP A 63 -6.14 -7.57 -0.17
C ASP A 63 -5.02 -6.59 -0.57
N ARG A 64 -4.16 -6.22 0.39
CA ARG A 64 -2.80 -5.78 0.03
C ARG A 64 -1.94 -7.04 -0.09
N PRO A 65 -1.71 -7.61 -1.28
CA PRO A 65 -0.72 -8.66 -1.42
C PRO A 65 0.61 -8.12 -0.92
N ALA A 66 1.35 -8.90 -0.12
CA ALA A 66 2.67 -8.51 0.39
C ALA A 66 3.69 -8.21 -0.74
N ARG A 67 3.33 -8.51 -1.99
CA ARG A 67 4.08 -8.20 -3.20
C ARG A 67 3.22 -7.41 -4.18
N PRO A 68 3.76 -6.35 -4.81
CA PRO A 68 3.03 -5.57 -5.81
C PRO A 68 2.68 -6.46 -7.00
N THR A 69 1.44 -6.36 -7.44
CA THR A 69 0.96 -7.07 -8.64
C THR A 69 1.55 -6.42 -9.90
N LEU A 70 1.54 -7.13 -11.03
CA LEU A 70 1.97 -6.56 -12.32
C LEU A 70 1.16 -5.31 -12.68
N LEU A 71 -0.15 -5.30 -12.38
CA LEU A 71 -1.01 -4.13 -12.61
C LEU A 71 -0.51 -2.94 -11.80
N GLU A 72 -0.24 -3.14 -10.52
CA GLU A 72 0.28 -2.09 -9.64
C GLU A 72 1.65 -1.59 -10.10
N GLN A 73 2.54 -2.49 -10.54
CA GLN A 73 3.83 -2.11 -11.12
C GLN A 73 3.67 -1.21 -12.35
N VAL A 74 2.79 -1.59 -13.30
CA VAL A 74 2.56 -0.81 -14.52
C VAL A 74 1.91 0.54 -14.19
N LEU A 75 0.94 0.57 -13.29
CA LEU A 75 0.31 1.82 -12.85
C LEU A 75 1.32 2.75 -12.18
N ASN A 76 2.14 2.23 -11.28
CA ASN A 76 3.19 3.01 -10.63
C ASN A 76 4.24 3.49 -11.62
N GLN A 77 4.65 2.65 -12.58
CA GLN A 77 5.57 3.07 -13.63
C GLN A 77 4.98 4.19 -14.49
N LYS A 78 3.71 4.07 -14.92
CA LYS A 78 3.03 5.13 -15.68
C LYS A 78 2.88 6.42 -14.88
N ARG A 79 2.50 6.32 -13.59
CA ARG A 79 2.42 7.47 -12.68
C ARG A 79 3.77 8.18 -12.56
N LEU A 80 4.84 7.43 -12.32
CA LEU A 80 6.17 8.01 -12.18
C LEU A 80 6.66 8.61 -13.50
N SER A 81 6.43 7.96 -14.64
CA SER A 81 6.77 8.52 -15.95
C SER A 81 6.00 9.80 -16.25
N LEU A 82 4.71 9.87 -15.89
CA LEU A 82 3.91 11.08 -16.02
C LEU A 82 4.46 12.22 -15.16
N LEU A 83 4.79 11.96 -13.89
CA LEU A 83 5.33 12.99 -12.99
C LEU A 83 6.77 13.41 -13.31
N ARG A 84 7.52 12.58 -14.03
CA ARG A 84 8.87 12.92 -14.54
C ARG A 84 8.85 13.60 -15.91
N SER A 85 7.70 13.66 -16.59
CA SER A 85 7.59 14.33 -17.89
C SER A 85 7.75 15.84 -17.69
N PRO A 86 8.64 16.50 -18.45
CA PRO A 86 8.88 17.93 -18.30
C PRO A 86 7.61 18.76 -18.57
N GLU A 87 6.74 18.30 -19.46
CA GLU A 87 5.47 18.96 -19.77
C GLU A 87 4.53 18.97 -18.55
N VAL A 88 4.41 17.83 -17.88
CA VAL A 88 3.58 17.71 -16.67
C VAL A 88 4.18 18.50 -15.53
N VAL A 89 5.50 18.50 -15.36
CA VAL A 89 6.19 19.29 -14.33
C VAL A 89 5.94 20.78 -14.55
N GLN A 90 6.14 21.29 -15.76
CA GLN A 90 5.87 22.70 -16.08
C GLN A 90 4.41 23.07 -15.87
N PHE A 91 3.48 22.20 -16.27
CA PHE A 91 2.05 22.40 -16.04
C PHE A 91 1.74 22.51 -14.55
N LEU A 92 2.20 21.55 -13.74
CA LEU A 92 1.95 21.55 -12.29
C LEU A 92 2.60 22.76 -11.61
N GLN A 93 3.81 23.15 -12.03
CA GLN A 93 4.48 24.34 -11.53
C GLN A 93 3.68 25.61 -11.82
N LYS A 94 3.19 25.77 -13.06
CA LYS A 94 2.34 26.91 -13.46
C LYS A 94 1.05 26.96 -12.64
N GLN A 95 0.40 25.82 -12.44
CA GLN A 95 -0.81 25.72 -11.61
C GLN A 95 -0.53 26.11 -10.15
N GLN A 96 0.59 25.65 -9.58
CA GLN A 96 0.96 26.01 -8.21
C GLN A 96 1.25 27.51 -8.07
N GLN A 97 1.95 28.11 -9.03
CA GLN A 97 2.20 29.56 -9.02
C GLN A 97 0.88 30.35 -9.07
N MET A 98 -0.06 29.96 -9.92
CA MET A 98 -1.37 30.61 -10.01
C MET A 98 -2.14 30.53 -8.70
N LEU A 99 -2.22 29.34 -8.09
CA LEU A 99 -2.91 29.15 -6.81
C LEU A 99 -2.23 29.93 -5.68
N SER A 100 -0.90 30.01 -5.69
CA SER A 100 -0.14 30.79 -4.69
C SER A 100 -0.43 32.28 -4.78
N GLN A 101 -0.52 32.84 -6.00
CA GLN A 101 -0.88 34.25 -6.20
C GLN A 101 -2.28 34.53 -5.69
N GLN A 102 -3.26 33.69 -6.04
CA GLN A 102 -4.63 33.84 -5.53
C GLN A 102 -4.68 33.78 -3.99
N ALA A 103 -3.95 32.84 -3.38
CA ALA A 103 -3.91 32.71 -1.92
C ALA A 103 -3.27 33.94 -1.25
N LEU A 104 -2.25 34.54 -1.87
CA LEU A 104 -1.62 35.77 -1.38
C LEU A 104 -2.55 36.98 -1.50
N GLU A 105 -3.30 37.12 -2.58
CA GLU A 105 -4.31 38.18 -2.75
C GLU A 105 -5.42 38.08 -1.70
N GLN A 106 -5.91 36.87 -1.43
CA GLN A 106 -6.88 36.62 -0.36
C GLN A 106 -6.32 37.03 1.01
N ARG A 107 -5.07 36.67 1.30
CA ARG A 107 -4.40 37.08 2.55
C ARG A 107 -4.28 38.60 2.66
N GLN A 108 -3.95 39.30 1.58
CA GLN A 108 -3.84 40.77 1.60
C GLN A 108 -5.18 41.43 1.89
N GLN A 109 -6.28 40.95 1.32
CA GLN A 109 -7.61 41.47 1.65
C GLN A 109 -8.00 41.20 3.10
N GLN A 110 -7.62 40.05 3.65
CA GLN A 110 -7.88 39.71 5.04
C GLN A 110 -7.11 40.61 6.03
N PHE A 111 -5.92 41.10 5.65
CA PHE A 111 -5.13 42.03 6.49
C PHE A 111 -5.41 43.52 6.24
N GLN A 112 -6.02 43.91 5.11
CA GLN A 112 -6.40 45.30 4.82
C GLN A 112 -7.82 45.67 5.25
N GLY A 113 -8.59 44.72 5.82
CA GLY A 113 -9.98 44.91 6.23
C GLY A 113 -10.22 45.47 7.64
N ALA A 114 -9.22 46.07 8.29
CA ALA A 114 -9.42 46.76 9.57
C ALA A 114 -9.51 48.28 9.33
N PRO A 115 -10.73 48.86 9.27
CA PRO A 115 -10.87 50.31 9.33
C PRO A 115 -10.47 50.78 10.74
N ILE A 116 -9.54 51.74 10.80
CA ILE A 116 -9.35 52.64 11.94
C ILE A 116 -10.52 53.62 12.04
#